data_AF-A0A8H2LEH6-F1
#
_entry.id   AF-A0A8H2LEH6-F1
#
_cell.length_a   1.000
_cell.length_b   1.000
_cell.length_c   1.000
_cell.angle_alpha   90.00
_cell.angle_beta   90.00
_cell.angle_gamma   90.00
#
_symmetry.space_group_name_H-M   'P 1'
#
loop_
_entity.id
_entity.type
_entity.pdbx_description
1 polymer ?
#
loop_
_entity_poly.entity_id
_entity_poly.type
_entity_poly.pdbx_seq_one_letter_code
_entity_poly.pdbx_strand_id
1 'polypeptide(L)'
;MGKEILMAMNKNLEVIKTQKESLVLRGVEKLKIIGFTNVTIPTILTDEIYLLYFLSFLNKISNSKNEDEIIAIKELKTLITKRLEI
;
A
#
# COMPACT_ATOMS: atom_id res chain seq x y z
N MET A 1 14.34 27.79 -10.46
CA MET A 1 14.49 27.28 -9.08
C MET A 1 13.16 26.87 -8.42
N GLY A 2 12.24 27.76 -8.04
CA GLY A 2 11.02 27.35 -7.31
C GLY A 2 10.05 26.44 -8.09
N LYS A 3 9.85 26.68 -9.39
CA LYS A 3 8.90 25.93 -10.24
C LYS A 3 9.34 24.48 -10.50
N GLU A 4 10.64 24.25 -10.67
CA GLU A 4 11.22 22.94 -10.98
C GLU A 4 11.17 22.01 -9.76
N ILE A 5 11.39 22.56 -8.55
CA ILE A 5 11.26 21.81 -7.29
C ILE A 5 9.82 21.33 -7.09
N LEU A 6 8.83 22.22 -7.31
CA LEU A 6 7.41 21.87 -7.20
C LEU A 6 7.00 20.77 -8.20
N MET A 7 7.50 20.83 -9.43
CA MET A 7 7.24 19.81 -10.45
C MET A 7 7.86 18.45 -10.08
N ALA A 8 9.09 18.44 -9.57
CA ALA A 8 9.75 17.21 -9.12
C ALA A 8 9.04 16.59 -7.91
N MET A 9 8.59 17.41 -6.95
CA MET A 9 7.82 16.94 -5.79
C MET A 9 6.48 16.33 -6.22
N ASN A 10 5.73 17.00 -7.10
CA ASN A 10 4.46 16.48 -7.60
C ASN A 10 4.63 15.16 -8.36
N LYS A 11 5.69 15.05 -9.18
CA LYS A 11 6.00 13.81 -9.88
C LYS A 11 6.28 12.66 -8.90
N ASN A 12 7.03 12.94 -7.84
CA ASN A 12 7.34 11.94 -6.82
C ASN A 12 6.06 11.48 -6.08
N LEU A 13 5.17 12.41 -5.72
CA LEU A 13 3.88 12.09 -5.10
C LEU A 13 3.01 11.15 -5.96
N GLU A 14 2.95 11.40 -7.28
CA GLU A 14 2.20 10.54 -8.21
C GLU A 14 2.83 9.14 -8.34
N VAL A 15 4.17 9.05 -8.31
CA VAL A 15 4.85 7.75 -8.32
C VAL A 15 4.54 6.96 -7.06
N ILE A 16 4.65 7.57 -5.87
CA ILE A 16 4.30 6.92 -4.60
C ILE A 16 2.83 6.50 -4.58
N LYS A 17 1.93 7.33 -5.10
CA LYS A 17 0.50 6.99 -5.25
C LYS A 17 0.31 5.75 -6.13
N THR A 18 0.98 5.71 -7.27
CA THR A 18 0.95 4.55 -8.19
C THR A 18 1.49 3.28 -7.53
N GLN A 19 2.56 3.39 -6.74
CA GLN A 19 3.09 2.25 -5.98
C GLN A 19 2.07 1.74 -4.95
N LYS A 20 1.38 2.64 -4.24
CA LYS A 20 0.31 2.25 -3.32
C LYS A 20 -0.83 1.52 -4.03
N GLU A 21 -1.31 2.05 -5.15
CA GLU A 21 -2.38 1.41 -5.94
C GLU A 21 -1.97 -0.01 -6.40
N SER A 22 -0.74 -0.16 -6.90
CA SER A 22 -0.17 -1.45 -7.29
C SER A 22 -0.08 -2.43 -6.11
N LEU A 23 0.38 -1.98 -4.93
CA LEU A 23 0.47 -2.80 -3.73
C LEU A 23 -0.92 -3.24 -3.24
N VAL A 24 -1.92 -2.36 -3.29
CA VAL A 24 -3.30 -2.70 -2.92
C VAL A 24 -3.88 -3.73 -3.88
N LEU A 25 -3.68 -3.58 -5.19
CA LEU A 25 -4.11 -4.57 -6.19
C LEU A 25 -3.46 -5.95 -5.94
N ARG A 26 -2.14 -5.98 -5.75
CA ARG A 26 -1.40 -7.22 -5.41
C ARG A 26 -1.91 -7.84 -4.11
N GLY A 27 -2.25 -7.02 -3.12
CA GLY A 27 -2.88 -7.46 -1.87
C GLY A 27 -4.22 -8.14 -2.11
N VAL A 28 -5.11 -7.51 -2.88
CA VAL A 28 -6.42 -8.06 -3.26
C VAL A 28 -6.25 -9.42 -3.95
N GLU A 29 -5.35 -9.52 -4.93
CA GLU A 29 -5.06 -10.78 -5.62
C GLU A 29 -4.57 -11.86 -4.67
N LYS A 30 -3.65 -11.52 -3.74
CA LYS A 30 -3.16 -12.47 -2.74
C LYS A 30 -4.25 -12.96 -1.81
N LEU A 31 -5.14 -12.08 -1.36
CA LEU A 31 -6.27 -12.46 -0.50
C LEU A 31 -7.26 -13.35 -1.26
N LYS A 32 -7.49 -13.11 -2.55
CA LYS A 32 -8.31 -13.99 -3.39
C LYS A 32 -7.71 -15.39 -3.54
N ILE A 33 -6.40 -15.48 -3.74
CA ILE A 33 -5.68 -16.76 -3.87
C ILE A 33 -5.84 -17.63 -2.62
N ILE A 34 -5.94 -17.03 -1.43
CA ILE A 34 -6.10 -17.76 -0.15
C ILE A 34 -7.57 -18.01 0.24
N GLY A 35 -8.54 -17.61 -0.59
CA GLY A 35 -9.95 -17.93 -0.43
C GLY A 35 -10.89 -16.77 -0.10
N PHE A 36 -10.40 -15.53 0.04
CA PHE A 36 -11.26 -14.37 0.24
C PHE A 36 -11.83 -13.88 -1.10
N THR A 37 -12.92 -14.48 -1.55
CA THR A 37 -13.51 -14.19 -2.88
C THR A 37 -14.13 -12.80 -3.00
N ASN A 38 -14.62 -12.23 -1.89
CA ASN A 38 -15.30 -10.93 -1.84
C ASN A 38 -14.36 -9.74 -1.55
N VAL A 39 -13.05 -9.96 -1.49
CA VAL A 39 -12.09 -8.87 -1.28
C VAL A 39 -12.01 -7.96 -2.51
N THR A 40 -12.04 -6.67 -2.26
CA THR A 40 -12.01 -5.58 -3.24
C THR A 40 -11.03 -4.49 -2.77
N ILE A 41 -10.71 -3.53 -3.63
CA ILE A 41 -9.85 -2.38 -3.26
C ILE A 41 -10.43 -1.58 -2.08
N PRO A 42 -11.75 -1.28 -2.02
CA PRO A 42 -12.30 -0.64 -0.83
C PRO A 42 -12.22 -1.52 0.41
N THR A 43 -12.61 -2.79 0.30
CA THR A 43 -12.77 -3.65 1.48
C THR A 43 -11.44 -4.06 2.10
N ILE A 44 -10.36 -4.22 1.31
CA ILE A 44 -9.02 -4.53 1.86
C ILE A 44 -8.46 -3.39 2.75
N LEU A 45 -9.02 -2.18 2.65
CA LEU A 45 -8.60 -1.00 3.42
C LEU A 45 -9.56 -0.66 4.58
N THR A 46 -10.65 -1.40 4.74
CA THR A 46 -11.68 -1.09 5.74
C THR A 46 -12.09 -2.28 6.59
N ASP A 47 -12.08 -3.49 6.04
CA ASP A 47 -12.41 -4.71 6.78
C ASP A 47 -11.24 -5.13 7.66
N GLU A 48 -11.49 -5.36 8.94
CA GLU A 48 -10.46 -5.65 9.96
C GLU A 48 -9.65 -6.91 9.61
N ILE A 49 -10.33 -7.97 9.16
CA ILE A 49 -9.67 -9.22 8.79
C ILE A 49 -8.80 -9.00 7.56
N TYR A 50 -9.31 -8.31 6.55
CA TYR A 50 -8.52 -8.04 5.34
C TYR A 50 -7.33 -7.13 5.62
N LEU A 51 -7.48 -6.15 6.51
CA LEU A 51 -6.40 -5.29 6.97
C LEU A 51 -5.27 -6.09 7.63
N LEU A 52 -5.59 -7.06 8.48
CA LEU A 52 -4.59 -7.94 9.12
C LEU A 52 -3.82 -8.78 8.09
N TYR A 53 -4.53 -9.40 7.14
CA TYR A 53 -3.89 -10.19 6.08
C TYR A 53 -3.07 -9.30 5.14
N PHE A 54 -3.56 -8.12 4.81
CA PHE A 54 -2.85 -7.16 3.96
C PHE A 54 -1.59 -6.65 4.66
N LEU A 55 -1.64 -6.36 5.96
CA LEU A 55 -0.47 -6.02 6.76
C LEU A 55 0.58 -7.14 6.77
N SER A 56 0.14 -8.40 6.93
CA SER A 56 1.01 -9.57 6.84
C SER A 56 1.68 -9.67 5.47
N PHE A 57 0.94 -9.43 4.39
CA PHE A 57 1.49 -9.35 3.03
C PHE A 57 2.57 -8.26 2.91
N LEU A 58 2.29 -7.03 3.35
CA LEU A 58 3.23 -5.92 3.30
C LEU A 58 4.49 -6.16 4.17
N ASN A 59 4.38 -6.94 5.24
CA ASN A 59 5.52 -7.34 6.07
C ASN A 59 6.42 -8.38 5.40
N LYS A 60 5.87 -9.19 4.49
CA LYS A 60 6.63 -10.19 3.72
C LYS A 60 7.35 -9.59 2.50
N ILE A 61 7.04 -8.36 2.11
CA ILE A 61 7.81 -7.62 1.11
C ILE A 61 9.08 -7.10 1.80
N SER A 62 9.97 -8.02 2.17
CA SER A 62 11.33 -7.69 2.60
C SER A 62 12.18 -7.51 1.34
N ASN A 63 12.95 -6.42 1.26
CA ASN A 63 13.97 -6.16 0.24
C ASN A 63 13.52 -5.48 -1.07
N SER A 64 12.52 -4.58 -1.04
CA SER A 64 12.41 -3.66 -2.18
C SER A 64 13.65 -2.78 -2.24
N LYS A 65 14.30 -2.69 -3.41
CA LYS A 65 15.37 -1.72 -3.71
C LYS A 65 14.82 -0.40 -4.23
N ASN A 66 13.49 -0.30 -4.37
CA ASN A 66 12.80 0.88 -4.89
C ASN A 66 12.37 1.75 -3.70
N GLU A 67 12.98 2.93 -3.57
CA GLU A 67 12.69 3.89 -2.49
C GLU A 67 11.21 4.30 -2.46
N ASP A 68 10.59 4.50 -3.61
CA ASP A 68 9.18 4.89 -3.71
C ASP A 68 8.24 3.75 -3.23
N GLU A 69 8.59 2.50 -3.52
CA GLU A 69 7.85 1.33 -3.02
C GLU A 69 8.04 1.19 -1.50
N ILE A 70 9.24 1.44 -0.97
CA ILE A 70 9.49 1.46 0.48
C ILE A 70 8.62 2.51 1.18
N ILE A 71 8.57 3.73 0.64
CA ILE A 71 7.74 4.81 1.17
C ILE A 71 6.26 4.41 1.12
N ALA A 72 5.80 3.90 -0.02
CA ALA A 72 4.42 3.44 -0.19
C ALA A 72 4.04 2.33 0.81
N ILE A 73 4.92 1.34 1.01
CA ILE A 73 4.74 0.27 2.00
C ILE A 73 4.63 0.85 3.41
N LYS A 74 5.52 1.79 3.77
CA LYS A 74 5.53 2.42 5.09
C LYS A 74 4.23 3.18 5.35
N GLU A 75 3.79 4.00 4.39
CA GLU A 75 2.54 4.75 4.50
C GLU A 75 1.32 3.82 4.65
N LEU A 76 1.26 2.75 3.87
CA LEU A 76 0.17 1.76 3.97
C LEU A 76 0.18 1.05 5.31
N LYS A 77 1.36 0.62 5.81
CA LYS A 77 1.47 0.02 7.15
C LYS A 77 0.97 0.98 8.22
N THR A 78 1.43 2.24 8.22
CA THR A 78 0.97 3.25 9.18
C THR A 78 -0.54 3.46 9.12
N LEU A 79 -1.14 3.51 7.92
CA LEU A 79 -2.58 3.61 7.75
C LEU A 79 -3.32 2.42 8.37
N ILE A 80 -2.86 1.20 8.09
CA ILE A 80 -3.48 -0.04 8.59
C ILE A 80 -3.37 -0.14 10.10
N THR A 81 -2.17 0.07 10.64
CA THR A 81 -1.88 0.10 12.08
C THR A 81 -2.79 1.09 12.81
N LYS A 82 -2.95 2.31 12.27
CA LYS A 82 -3.86 3.32 12.84
C LYS A 82 -5.34 2.87 12.82
N ARG A 83 -5.77 2.13 11.80
CA ARG A 83 -7.15 1.63 11.69
C ARG A 83 -7.43 0.45 12.63
N LEU A 84 -6.41 -0.36 12.88
CA LEU A 84 -6.49 -1.54 13.75
C LEU A 84 -6.20 -1.20 15.23
N GLU A 85 -5.76 0.03 15.52
CA GLU A 85 -5.35 0.46 16.87
C GLU A 85 -4.23 -0.40 17.50
N ILE A 86 -3.32 -0.92 16.65
CA ILE A 86 -2.16 -1.75 17.05
C ILE A 86 -0.81 -1.06 16.84
#